data_AF-A0A8D9AUE6-F1
#
_entry.id   AF-A0A8D9AUE6-F1
#
_cell.length_a   1.000
_cell.length_b   1.000
_cell.length_c   1.000
_cell.angle_alpha   90.00
_cell.angle_beta   90.00
_cell.angle_gamma   90.00
#
_symmetry.space_group_name_H-M   'P 1'
#
loop_
_entity.id
_entity.type
_entity.pdbx_description
1 polymer ?
#
loop_
_entity_poly.entity_id
_entity_poly.type
_entity_poly.pdbx_seq_one_letter_code
_entity_poly.pdbx_strand_id
1 'polypeptide(L)'
;MDNYDPKMRELVDKKTKIRMALRNEYIKQLYNPHRHATGEGGILFDPGHQRYMTMSTNRYLYFKPSPKTSFLGVTFILVPFVSICYYMMKWKNDEEHRLATGQVSYKDRWNKFM
;
A
#
# COMPACT_ATOMS: atom_id res chain seq x y z
N MET A 1 -35.26 15.02 -10.98
CA MET A 1 -34.39 13.87 -10.67
C MET A 1 -34.41 12.81 -11.79
N ASP A 2 -34.79 13.18 -13.03
CA ASP A 2 -35.06 12.24 -14.12
C ASP A 2 -34.25 12.56 -15.38
N ASN A 3 -32.92 12.50 -15.27
CA ASN A 3 -32.06 12.56 -16.45
C ASN A 3 -30.97 11.47 -16.40
N TYR A 4 -31.43 10.23 -16.20
CA TYR A 4 -30.59 9.04 -16.26
C TYR A 4 -31.14 8.11 -17.34
N ASP A 5 -30.25 7.71 -18.25
CA ASP A 5 -30.45 6.63 -19.23
C ASP A 5 -31.07 5.40 -18.54
N PRO A 6 -32.12 4.76 -19.10
CA PRO A 6 -32.83 3.64 -18.47
C PRO A 6 -31.91 2.52 -17.96
N LYS A 7 -30.82 2.23 -18.67
CA LYS A 7 -29.83 1.21 -18.26
C LYS A 7 -29.13 1.58 -16.96
N MET A 8 -28.82 2.86 -16.77
CA MET A 8 -28.15 3.33 -15.56
C MET A 8 -29.08 3.29 -14.34
N ARG A 9 -30.38 3.56 -14.52
CA ARG A 9 -31.37 3.40 -13.45
C ARG A 9 -31.39 1.96 -12.95
N GLU A 10 -31.43 1.01 -13.88
CA GLU A 10 -31.41 -0.43 -13.56
C GLU A 10 -30.14 -0.83 -12.77
N LEU A 11 -28.98 -0.28 -13.12
CA LEU A 11 -27.72 -0.54 -12.39
C LEU A 11 -27.73 0.05 -10.97
N VAL A 12 -28.32 1.24 -10.78
CA VAL A 12 -28.46 1.86 -9.46
C VAL A 12 -29.42 1.04 -8.59
N ASP A 13 -30.52 0.56 -9.16
CA ASP A 13 -31.48 -0.29 -8.45
C ASP A 13 -30.84 -1.62 -8.05
N LYS A 14 -30.07 -2.25 -8.95
CA LYS A 14 -29.31 -3.47 -8.64
C LYS A 14 -28.32 -3.24 -7.50
N LYS A 15 -27.53 -2.16 -7.52
CA LYS A 15 -26.59 -1.81 -6.45
C LYS A 15 -27.32 -1.56 -5.12
N THR A 16 -28.45 -0.87 -5.17
CA THR A 16 -29.26 -0.56 -4.00
C THR A 16 -29.84 -1.83 -3.37
N LYS A 17 -30.36 -2.75 -4.19
CA LYS A 17 -30.84 -4.08 -3.76
C LYS A 17 -29.74 -4.87 -3.04
N ILE A 18 -28.54 -4.94 -3.63
CA ILE A 18 -27.40 -5.64 -3.02
C ILE A 18 -27.02 -5.00 -1.67
N ARG A 19 -26.95 -3.67 -1.61
CA ARG A 19 -26.63 -2.95 -0.37
C ARG A 19 -27.68 -3.20 0.72
N MET A 20 -28.97 -3.16 0.36
CA MET A 20 -30.06 -3.42 1.30
C MET A 20 -30.01 -4.86 1.82
N ALA A 21 -29.76 -5.85 0.94
CA ALA A 21 -29.61 -7.24 1.35
C ALA A 21 -28.49 -7.44 2.37
N LEU A 22 -27.28 -6.93 2.07
CA LEU A 22 -26.13 -7.03 2.98
C LEU A 22 -26.37 -6.30 4.32
N ARG A 23 -27.01 -5.13 4.27
CA ARG A 23 -27.38 -4.39 5.49
C ARG A 23 -28.37 -5.17 6.36
N ASN A 24 -29.36 -5.81 5.74
CA ASN A 24 -30.36 -6.59 6.46
C ASN A 24 -29.73 -7.82 7.12
N GLU A 25 -28.80 -8.50 6.44
CA GLU A 25 -28.01 -9.60 7.03
C GLU A 25 -27.19 -9.13 8.24
N TYR A 26 -26.49 -8.01 8.09
CA TYR A 26 -25.71 -7.40 9.16
C TYR A 26 -26.57 -7.05 10.38
N ILE A 27 -27.70 -6.37 10.17
CA ILE A 27 -28.66 -6.01 11.23
C ILE A 27 -29.19 -7.28 11.92
N LYS A 28 -29.57 -8.31 11.16
CA LYS A 28 -30.07 -9.58 11.70
C LYS A 28 -29.03 -10.24 12.61
N GLN A 29 -27.76 -10.23 12.22
CA GLN A 29 -26.67 -10.79 13.02
C GLN A 29 -26.30 -9.89 14.20
N LEU A 30 -26.41 -8.57 14.05
CA LEU A 30 -26.10 -7.60 15.11
C LEU A 30 -27.07 -7.70 16.29
N TYR A 31 -28.37 -7.75 16.00
CA TYR A 31 -29.43 -7.75 17.02
C TYR A 31 -29.85 -9.14 17.51
N ASN A 32 -29.16 -10.22 17.08
CA ASN A 32 -29.44 -11.56 17.57
C ASN A 32 -28.98 -11.71 19.05
N PRO A 33 -29.89 -11.90 20.03
CA PRO A 33 -29.53 -12.00 21.44
C PRO A 33 -28.73 -13.27 21.78
N HIS A 34 -28.86 -14.32 20.97
CA HIS A 34 -28.15 -15.58 21.16
C HIS A 34 -26.85 -15.68 20.35
N ARG A 35 -26.37 -14.57 19.76
CA ARG A 35 -25.14 -14.56 18.97
C ARG A 35 -23.93 -15.10 19.73
N HIS A 36 -23.88 -14.86 21.04
CA HIS A 36 -22.78 -15.25 21.91
C HIS A 36 -23.09 -16.50 22.76
N ALA A 37 -24.20 -17.19 22.47
CA ALA A 37 -24.68 -18.30 23.32
C ALA A 37 -23.72 -19.50 23.37
N THR A 38 -22.88 -19.69 22.36
CA THR A 38 -21.85 -20.75 22.29
C THR A 38 -20.55 -20.39 23.01
N GLY A 39 -20.44 -19.23 23.67
CA GLY A 39 -19.22 -18.81 24.37
C GLY A 39 -18.07 -18.36 23.46
N GLU A 40 -18.17 -18.59 22.15
CA GLU A 40 -17.28 -18.08 21.10
C GLU A 40 -17.65 -16.63 20.70
N GLY A 41 -18.00 -15.79 21.68
CA GLY A 41 -18.59 -14.49 21.47
C GLY A 41 -17.60 -13.45 20.93
N GLY A 42 -17.27 -13.53 19.64
CA GLY A 42 -16.34 -12.64 18.95
C GLY A 42 -16.98 -11.48 18.18
N ILE A 43 -16.15 -10.78 17.41
CA ILE A 43 -16.57 -9.79 16.41
C ILE A 43 -17.40 -10.45 15.30
N LEU A 44 -18.34 -9.70 14.72
CA LEU A 44 -19.13 -10.21 13.60
C LEU A 44 -18.21 -10.44 12.38
N PHE A 45 -18.25 -11.66 11.85
CA PHE A 45 -17.47 -12.02 10.67
C PHE A 45 -18.07 -11.42 9.39
N ASP A 46 -17.26 -10.68 8.64
CA ASP A 46 -17.62 -10.17 7.31
C ASP A 46 -16.85 -10.94 6.21
N PRO A 47 -17.55 -11.68 5.33
CA PRO A 47 -16.90 -12.37 4.20
C PRO A 47 -16.28 -11.39 3.19
N GLY A 48 -16.76 -10.15 3.09
CA GLY A 48 -16.15 -9.10 2.25
C GLY A 48 -14.75 -8.77 2.73
N HIS A 49 -14.62 -8.43 4.02
CA HIS A 49 -13.34 -8.18 4.67
C HIS A 49 -12.39 -9.37 4.57
N GLN A 50 -12.86 -10.59 4.86
CA GLN A 50 -12.01 -11.78 4.78
C GLN A 50 -11.44 -11.98 3.38
N ARG A 51 -12.27 -11.86 2.32
CA ARG A 51 -11.80 -11.97 0.93
C ARG A 51 -10.74 -10.94 0.59
N TYR A 52 -10.88 -9.69 1.06
CA TYR A 52 -9.87 -8.66 0.87
C TYR A 52 -8.55 -9.01 1.56
N MET A 53 -8.61 -9.49 2.79
CA MET A 53 -7.44 -9.94 3.54
C MET A 53 -6.73 -11.09 2.82
N THR A 54 -7.50 -12.11 2.39
CA THR A 54 -6.97 -13.24 1.62
C THR A 54 -6.35 -12.79 0.29
N MET A 55 -6.96 -11.83 -0.41
CA MET A 55 -6.40 -11.26 -1.64
C MET A 55 -5.05 -10.57 -1.35
N SER A 56 -4.96 -9.83 -0.25
CA SER A 56 -3.74 -9.10 0.14
C SER A 56 -2.59 -10.05 0.49
N THR A 57 -2.87 -11.15 1.20
CA THR A 57 -1.85 -12.15 1.56
C THR A 57 -1.44 -13.02 0.36
N ASN A 58 -2.38 -13.32 -0.54
CA ASN A 58 -2.15 -14.25 -1.66
C ASN A 58 -1.64 -13.57 -2.94
N ARG A 59 -1.16 -12.32 -2.86
CA ARG A 59 -0.68 -11.55 -4.04
C ARG A 59 0.39 -12.30 -4.83
N TYR A 60 1.30 -13.01 -4.14
CA TYR A 60 2.38 -13.76 -4.79
C TYR A 60 1.86 -14.95 -5.61
N LEU A 61 0.85 -15.67 -5.10
CA LEU A 61 0.29 -16.86 -5.78
C LEU A 61 -0.34 -16.52 -7.13
N TYR A 62 -0.91 -15.31 -7.26
CA TYR A 62 -1.57 -14.84 -8.48
C TYR A 62 -0.71 -13.87 -9.30
N PHE A 63 0.56 -13.68 -8.94
CA PHE A 63 1.46 -12.82 -9.68
C PHE A 63 1.77 -13.41 -11.05
N LYS A 64 1.59 -12.59 -12.10
CA LYS A 64 1.94 -12.95 -13.48
C LYS A 64 3.13 -12.10 -13.93
N PRO A 65 4.31 -12.70 -14.19
CA PRO A 65 5.45 -11.95 -14.68
C PRO A 65 5.15 -11.42 -16.08
N SER A 66 5.05 -10.10 -16.20
CA SER A 66 4.91 -9.38 -17.47
C SER A 66 6.11 -8.44 -17.67
N PRO A 67 6.46 -8.08 -18.91
CA PRO A 67 7.58 -7.16 -19.15
C PRO A 67 7.43 -5.83 -18.39
N LYS A 68 6.20 -5.30 -18.30
CA LYS A 68 5.90 -4.06 -17.57
C LYS A 68 6.16 -4.19 -16.07
N THR A 69 5.70 -5.29 -15.45
CA THR A 69 5.88 -5.53 -14.01
C THR A 69 7.34 -5.83 -13.66
N SER A 70 8.05 -6.57 -14.52
CA SER A 70 9.46 -6.88 -14.31
C SER A 70 10.33 -5.63 -14.44
N PHE A 71 10.08 -4.80 -15.45
CA PHE A 71 10.77 -3.51 -15.60
C PHE A 71 10.56 -2.63 -14.36
N LEU A 72 9.30 -2.50 -13.91
CA LEU A 72 8.97 -1.72 -12.72
C LEU A 72 9.73 -2.23 -11.47
N GLY A 73 9.76 -3.55 -11.25
CA GLY A 73 10.49 -4.16 -10.14
C GLY A 73 11.99 -3.88 -10.20
N VAL A 74 12.61 -4.04 -11.37
CA VAL A 74 14.04 -3.76 -11.57
C VAL A 74 14.35 -2.28 -11.35
N THR A 75 13.53 -1.38 -11.89
CA THR A 75 13.70 0.07 -11.69
C THR A 75 13.62 0.44 -10.21
N PHE A 76 12.63 -0.08 -9.46
CA PHE A 76 12.50 0.22 -8.03
C PHE A 76 13.65 -0.32 -7.18
N ILE A 77 14.36 -1.34 -7.63
CA ILE A 77 15.54 -1.86 -6.92
C ILE A 77 16.81 -1.10 -7.34
N LEU A 78 17.05 -0.96 -8.64
CA LEU A 78 18.30 -0.42 -9.16
C LEU A 78 18.40 1.10 -9.00
N VAL A 79 17.31 1.86 -9.21
CA VAL A 79 17.34 3.33 -9.15
C VAL A 79 17.77 3.83 -7.77
N PRO A 80 17.13 3.44 -6.64
CA PRO A 80 17.57 3.93 -5.33
C PRO A 80 19.01 3.49 -5.03
N PHE A 81 19.38 2.25 -5.36
CA PHE A 81 20.74 1.75 -5.13
C PHE A 81 21.80 2.59 -5.86
N VAL A 82 21.66 2.77 -7.17
CA VAL A 82 22.60 3.55 -7.98
C VAL A 82 22.60 5.02 -7.54
N SER A 83 21.43 5.59 -7.22
CA SER A 83 21.34 6.98 -6.78
C SER A 83 22.09 7.25 -5.49
N ILE A 84 21.99 6.35 -4.49
CA ILE A 84 22.68 6.47 -3.21
C ILE A 84 24.18 6.31 -3.42
N CYS A 85 24.62 5.28 -4.17
CA CYS A 85 26.04 5.07 -4.45
C CYS A 85 26.65 6.28 -5.18
N TYR A 86 25.97 6.80 -6.20
CA TYR A 86 26.43 7.97 -6.95
C TYR A 86 26.50 9.21 -6.06
N TYR A 87 25.47 9.46 -5.25
CA TYR A 87 25.43 10.60 -4.34
C TYR A 87 26.56 10.53 -3.31
N MET A 88 26.80 9.36 -2.71
CA MET A 88 27.90 9.15 -1.75
C MET A 88 29.27 9.34 -2.41
N MET A 89 29.48 8.79 -3.61
CA MET A 89 30.75 8.95 -4.33
C MET A 89 31.01 10.41 -4.67
N LYS A 90 30.00 11.13 -5.16
CA LYS A 90 30.10 12.56 -5.45
C LYS A 90 30.44 13.36 -4.18
N TRP A 91 29.70 13.13 -3.10
CA TRP A 91 29.93 13.82 -1.83
C TRP A 91 31.36 13.60 -1.31
N LYS A 92 31.87 12.37 -1.39
CA LYS A 92 33.24 12.04 -0.97
C LYS A 92 34.30 12.73 -1.83
N ASN A 93 34.12 12.72 -3.16
CA ASN A 93 35.04 13.37 -4.09
C ASN A 93 35.06 14.89 -3.92
N ASP A 94 33.89 15.51 -3.73
CA ASP A 94 33.77 16.95 -3.50
C ASP A 94 34.48 17.35 -2.19
N GLU A 95 34.33 16.55 -1.13
CA GLU A 95 34.99 16.78 0.15
C GLU A 95 36.52 16.60 0.04
N GLU A 96 36.99 15.53 -0.59
CA GLU A 96 38.41 15.28 -0.83
C GLU A 96 39.04 16.40 -1.65
N HIS A 97 38.35 16.91 -2.66
CA HIS A 97 38.82 18.03 -3.47
C HIS A 97 38.95 19.32 -2.64
N ARG A 98 37.96 19.64 -1.79
CA ARG A 98 38.00 20.82 -0.91
C ARG A 98 39.14 20.75 0.10
N LEU A 99 39.40 19.56 0.64
CA LEU A 99 40.52 19.32 1.55
C LEU A 99 41.86 19.45 0.82
N ALA A 100 42.01 18.86 -0.38
CA ALA A 100 43.24 18.90 -1.16
C ALA A 100 43.60 20.32 -1.63
N THR A 101 42.59 21.14 -1.95
CA THR A 101 42.78 22.55 -2.35
C THR A 101 42.94 23.52 -1.19
N GLY A 102 42.79 23.05 0.06
CA GLY A 102 42.89 23.89 1.25
C GLY A 102 41.73 24.87 1.43
N GLN A 103 40.60 24.65 0.76
CA GLN A 103 39.40 25.50 0.90
C GLN A 103 38.76 25.37 2.29
N VAL A 104 39.02 24.26 3.00
CA VAL A 104 38.52 23.99 4.35
C VAL A 104 39.68 24.02 5.34
N SER A 105 39.58 24.88 6.36
CA SER A 105 40.53 24.91 7.46
C SER A 105 40.39 23.67 8.34
N TYR A 106 41.49 23.21 8.95
CA TYR A 106 41.48 22.06 9.87
C TYR A 106 40.46 22.20 11.01
N LYS A 107 40.22 23.43 11.48
CA LYS A 107 39.25 23.73 12.55
C LYS A 107 37.81 23.35 12.16
N ASP A 108 37.47 23.54 10.88
CA ASP A 108 36.11 23.45 10.33
C ASP A 108 35.81 22.07 9.70
N ARG A 109 36.80 21.16 9.72
CA ARG A 109 36.65 19.78 9.26
C ARG A 109 35.68 19.01 10.16
N TRP A 110 34.66 18.40 9.55
CA TRP A 110 33.62 17.67 10.29
C TRP A 110 34.16 16.44 11.03
N ASN A 111 35.20 15.78 10.49
CA ASN A 111 35.84 14.59 11.05
C ASN A 111 37.25 14.86 11.61
N LYS A 112 37.45 15.95 12.36
CA LYS A 112 38.76 16.30 12.91
C LYS A 112 39.30 15.40 14.02
N PHE A 113 38.44 14.68 14.74
CA PHE A 113 38.79 13.86 15.92
C PHE A 113 38.36 12.39 15.83
N MET A 114 37.90 11.96 14.66
CA MET A 114 37.61 10.56 14.34
C MET A 114 38.78 9.99 13.57
#